data_AF-A0A348ZUB3-F1
#
_entry.id   AF-A0A348ZUB3-F1
#
_cell.length_a   1.000
_cell.length_b   1.000
_cell.length_c   1.000
_cell.angle_alpha   90.00
_cell.angle_beta   90.00
_cell.angle_gamma   90.00
#
_symmetry.space_group_name_H-M   'P 1'
#
loop_
_entity.id
_entity.type
_entity.pdbx_description
1 polymer ?
#
loop_
_entity_poly.entity_id
_entity_poly.type
_entity_poly.pdbx_seq_one_letter_code
_entity_poly.pdbx_strand_id
1 'polypeptide(L)'
;MREVIDEVDPEEITPLFDDFFRPLQRGKHLEQYSVSGRYIAAIDGSQYFTSEKISCPGCLIKEGKRLLGRLRKPHPKLSFIIVADGLCSKQPAIEEVLALRMDYVLVAKSDDHEMLMEWVNEQRALKEVTRWEVREKDRTRIYEWVNVGPYAGLPFCLHIP
;
A
#
# COMPACT_ATOMS: atom_id res chain seq x y z
N MET A 1 -12.78 0.71 -24.05
CA MET A 1 -11.53 0.06 -23.58
C MET A 1 -11.81 -0.94 -22.47
N ARG A 2 -12.61 -0.58 -21.44
CA ARG A 2 -13.00 -1.50 -20.35
C ARG A 2 -13.73 -2.75 -20.85
N GLU A 3 -14.78 -2.58 -21.64
CA GLU A 3 -15.62 -3.67 -22.19
C GLU A 3 -14.84 -4.67 -23.06
N VAL A 4 -13.77 -4.24 -23.74
CA VAL A 4 -12.96 -5.09 -24.62
C VAL A 4 -11.95 -5.93 -23.83
N ILE A 5 -11.54 -5.46 -22.66
CA ILE A 5 -10.55 -6.13 -21.80
C ILE A 5 -11.24 -7.13 -20.86
N ASP A 6 -12.50 -6.88 -20.49
CA ASP A 6 -13.26 -7.75 -19.60
C ASP A 6 -13.54 -9.15 -20.19
N GLU A 7 -13.49 -9.31 -21.53
CA GLU A 7 -13.70 -10.60 -22.22
C GLU A 7 -12.41 -11.44 -22.36
N VAL A 8 -11.24 -10.87 -22.07
CA VAL A 8 -9.95 -11.54 -22.27
C VAL A 8 -9.46 -12.12 -20.95
N ASP A 9 -9.07 -13.39 -20.96
CA ASP A 9 -8.46 -14.02 -19.78
C ASP A 9 -7.17 -13.26 -19.40
N PRO A 10 -7.01 -12.81 -18.13
CA PRO A 10 -5.79 -12.17 -17.66
C PRO A 10 -4.51 -12.97 -17.94
N GLU A 11 -4.60 -14.30 -18.02
CA GLU A 11 -3.47 -15.16 -18.35
C GLU A 11 -2.96 -14.95 -19.78
N GLU A 12 -3.83 -14.56 -20.72
CA GLU A 12 -3.45 -14.24 -22.10
C GLU A 12 -2.75 -12.90 -22.25
N ILE A 13 -3.02 -11.95 -21.33
CA ILE A 13 -2.41 -10.61 -21.33
C ILE A 13 -1.08 -10.59 -20.56
N THR A 14 -0.86 -11.57 -19.68
CA THR A 14 0.34 -11.64 -18.83
C THR A 14 1.66 -11.67 -19.62
N PRO A 15 1.80 -12.45 -20.72
CA PRO A 15 3.02 -12.46 -21.54
C PRO A 15 3.32 -11.09 -22.15
N LEU A 16 2.28 -10.36 -22.55
CA LEU A 16 2.42 -9.01 -23.11
C LEU A 16 3.07 -8.07 -22.08
N PHE A 17 2.62 -8.15 -20.82
CA PHE A 17 3.24 -7.37 -19.74
C PHE A 17 4.71 -7.72 -19.55
N ASP A 18 5.09 -8.99 -19.63
CA ASP A 18 6.49 -9.43 -19.53
C ASP A 18 7.35 -8.85 -20.67
N ASP A 19 6.80 -8.81 -21.88
CA ASP A 19 7.47 -8.28 -23.07
C ASP A 19 7.72 -6.77 -22.99
N PHE A 20 6.84 -6.01 -22.32
CA PHE A 20 7.05 -4.58 -22.09
C PHE A 20 7.86 -4.27 -20.83
N PHE A 21 7.56 -4.96 -19.72
CA PHE A 21 8.14 -4.65 -18.42
C PHE A 21 9.61 -5.05 -18.32
N ARG A 22 10.00 -6.21 -18.87
CA ARG A 22 11.39 -6.68 -18.77
C ARG A 22 12.38 -5.78 -19.51
N PRO A 23 12.11 -5.29 -20.74
CA PRO A 23 12.96 -4.31 -21.39
C PRO A 23 13.06 -3.00 -20.61
N LEU A 24 11.95 -2.49 -20.06
CA LEU A 24 11.96 -1.27 -19.24
C LEU A 24 12.81 -1.43 -17.98
N GLN A 25 12.71 -2.59 -17.32
CA GLN A 25 13.50 -2.93 -16.14
C GLN A 25 14.99 -3.05 -16.47
N ARG A 26 15.35 -3.74 -17.57
CA ARG A 26 16.75 -3.88 -18.02
C ARG A 26 17.36 -2.57 -18.51
N GLY A 27 16.57 -1.74 -19.18
CA GLY A 27 16.96 -0.41 -19.65
C GLY A 27 17.04 0.64 -18.54
N LYS A 28 16.77 0.27 -17.28
CA LYS A 28 16.75 1.16 -16.11
C LYS A 28 15.76 2.32 -16.21
N HIS A 29 14.82 2.25 -17.16
CA HIS A 29 13.78 3.27 -17.32
C HIS A 29 12.83 3.35 -16.12
N LEU A 30 12.78 2.28 -15.32
CA LEU A 30 11.98 2.24 -14.10
C LEU A 30 12.66 2.95 -12.91
N GLU A 31 13.99 3.11 -12.89
CA GLU A 31 14.72 3.68 -11.73
C GLU A 31 14.23 5.08 -11.34
N GLN A 32 13.84 5.90 -12.32
CA GLN A 32 13.29 7.23 -12.10
C GLN A 32 11.94 7.25 -11.35
N TYR A 33 11.22 6.12 -11.34
CA TYR A 33 9.96 5.94 -10.62
C TYR A 33 10.17 5.27 -9.25
N SER A 34 11.41 5.01 -8.86
CA SER A 34 11.73 4.48 -7.54
C SER A 34 11.83 5.59 -6.51
N VAL A 35 11.36 5.30 -5.29
CA VAL A 35 11.52 6.16 -4.12
C VAL A 35 12.43 5.42 -3.15
N SER A 36 13.57 6.03 -2.80
CA SER A 36 14.57 5.41 -1.91
C SER A 36 14.99 4.01 -2.38
N GLY A 37 15.15 3.82 -3.70
CA GLY A 37 15.54 2.55 -4.31
C GLY A 37 14.46 1.47 -4.33
N ARG A 38 13.20 1.83 -4.07
CA ARG A 38 12.05 0.92 -4.03
C ARG A 38 10.95 1.37 -4.96
N TYR A 39 10.19 0.43 -5.52
CA TYR A 39 9.08 0.70 -6.42
C TYR A 39 7.78 0.82 -5.64
N ILE A 40 6.98 1.85 -5.94
CA ILE A 40 5.66 2.00 -5.36
C ILE A 40 4.67 1.12 -6.12
N ALA A 41 3.97 0.25 -5.39
CA ALA A 41 2.85 -0.52 -5.92
C ALA A 41 1.57 -0.10 -5.18
N ALA A 42 0.71 0.64 -5.87
CA ALA A 42 -0.60 0.99 -5.35
C ALA A 42 -1.53 -0.21 -5.48
N ILE A 43 -2.11 -0.65 -4.35
CA ILE A 43 -3.08 -1.73 -4.29
C ILE A 43 -4.43 -1.15 -3.89
N ASP A 44 -5.45 -1.51 -4.65
CA ASP A 44 -6.83 -1.18 -4.31
C ASP A 44 -7.32 -2.13 -3.20
N GLY A 45 -7.79 -1.57 -2.08
CA GLY A 45 -8.25 -2.33 -0.92
C GLY A 45 -9.45 -3.23 -1.20
N SER A 46 -10.20 -2.95 -2.27
CA SER A 46 -11.29 -3.78 -2.77
C SER A 46 -10.86 -5.21 -3.13
N GLN A 47 -9.57 -5.41 -3.44
CA GLN A 47 -9.02 -6.73 -3.76
C GLN A 47 -8.69 -7.55 -2.50
N TYR A 48 -8.31 -6.91 -1.39
CA TYR A 48 -7.97 -7.60 -0.14
C TYR A 48 -9.19 -7.97 0.70
N PHE A 49 -10.21 -7.10 0.71
CA PHE A 49 -11.40 -7.28 1.53
C PHE A 49 -12.63 -7.52 0.65
N THR A 50 -13.19 -8.73 0.75
CA THR A 50 -14.50 -9.06 0.18
C THR A 50 -15.57 -8.92 1.25
N SER A 51 -16.66 -8.22 0.96
CA SER A 51 -17.82 -8.16 1.85
C SER A 51 -18.49 -9.53 1.94
N GLU A 52 -18.72 -10.06 3.15
CA GLU A 52 -19.54 -11.27 3.34
C GLU A 52 -21.04 -10.98 3.15
N LYS A 53 -21.46 -9.71 3.26
CA LYS A 53 -22.88 -9.29 3.24
C LYS A 53 -23.39 -8.96 1.84
N ILE A 54 -22.51 -8.62 0.90
CA ILE A 54 -22.87 -8.26 -0.48
C ILE A 54 -22.10 -9.19 -1.41
N SER A 55 -22.80 -10.18 -1.95
CA SER A 55 -22.24 -11.17 -2.88
C SER A 55 -22.97 -11.06 -4.21
N CYS A 56 -22.21 -10.88 -5.29
CA CYS A 56 -22.71 -10.83 -6.66
C CYS A 56 -21.74 -11.57 -7.60
N PRO A 57 -22.20 -12.08 -8.74
CA PRO A 57 -21.35 -12.82 -9.68
C PRO A 57 -20.14 -12.03 -10.22
N GLY A 58 -20.22 -10.69 -10.26
CA GLY A 58 -19.12 -9.79 -10.65
C GLY A 58 -18.36 -9.16 -9.47
N CYS A 59 -18.69 -9.54 -8.24
CA CYS A 59 -17.99 -9.05 -7.05
C CYS A 59 -16.62 -9.76 -7.02
N LEU A 60 -15.52 -9.05 -6.79
CA LEU A 60 -14.15 -9.59 -6.82
C LEU A 60 -14.01 -10.79 -5.87
N ILE A 61 -14.15 -12.01 -6.42
CA ILE A 61 -14.15 -13.25 -5.64
C ILE A 61 -12.71 -13.58 -5.24
N LYS A 62 -12.40 -13.44 -3.93
CA LYS A 62 -11.41 -14.21 -3.13
C LYS A 62 -9.96 -14.37 -3.63
N GLU A 63 -9.52 -13.74 -4.71
CA GLU A 63 -8.15 -13.91 -5.23
C GLU A 63 -7.15 -12.87 -4.68
N GLY A 64 -7.60 -11.73 -4.12
CA GLY A 64 -6.67 -10.67 -3.72
C GLY A 64 -5.81 -10.98 -2.50
N LYS A 65 -6.16 -12.01 -1.69
CA LYS A 65 -5.26 -12.63 -0.68
C LYS A 65 -3.97 -13.22 -1.29
N ARG A 66 -3.81 -13.20 -2.61
CA ARG A 66 -2.61 -13.68 -3.33
C ARG A 66 -1.99 -12.62 -4.21
N LEU A 67 -2.48 -11.38 -4.21
CA LEU A 67 -1.97 -10.34 -5.10
C LEU A 67 -0.50 -10.04 -4.84
N LEU A 68 -0.12 -9.87 -3.57
CA LEU A 68 1.27 -9.63 -3.19
C LEU A 68 2.16 -10.83 -3.56
N GLY A 69 1.67 -12.05 -3.35
CA GLY A 69 2.36 -13.27 -3.78
C GLY A 69 2.55 -13.35 -5.30
N ARG A 70 1.53 -12.98 -6.08
CA ARG A 70 1.57 -12.93 -7.56
C ARG A 70 2.49 -11.82 -8.06
N LEU A 71 2.64 -10.73 -7.33
CA LEU A 71 3.63 -9.68 -7.63
C LEU A 71 5.05 -10.15 -7.27
N ARG A 72 5.22 -10.83 -6.13
CA ARG A 72 6.53 -11.26 -5.64
C ARG A 72 7.15 -12.37 -6.48
N LYS A 73 6.36 -13.34 -6.94
CA LYS A 73 6.83 -14.51 -7.68
C LYS A 73 7.61 -14.16 -8.97
N PRO A 74 7.12 -13.30 -9.88
CA PRO A 74 7.87 -12.87 -11.06
C PRO A 74 8.98 -11.86 -10.73
N HIS A 75 8.87 -11.12 -9.62
CA HIS A 75 9.80 -10.06 -9.25
C HIS A 75 10.43 -10.26 -7.85
N PRO A 76 11.16 -11.37 -7.60
CA PRO A 76 11.72 -11.68 -6.28
C PRO A 76 12.88 -10.77 -5.86
N LYS A 77 13.46 -10.01 -6.81
CA LYS A 77 14.58 -9.09 -6.57
C LYS A 77 14.17 -7.63 -6.51
N LEU A 78 12.92 -7.30 -6.84
CA LEU A 78 12.43 -5.93 -6.73
C LEU A 78 12.00 -5.64 -5.30
N SER A 79 12.38 -4.47 -4.79
CA SER A 79 11.92 -3.97 -3.50
C SER A 79 10.68 -3.11 -3.74
N PHE A 80 9.57 -3.46 -3.11
CA PHE A 80 8.29 -2.76 -3.27
C PHE A 80 7.89 -2.04 -1.98
N ILE A 81 7.30 -0.86 -2.13
CA ILE A 81 6.50 -0.18 -1.11
C ILE A 81 5.04 -0.33 -1.52
N ILE A 82 4.28 -1.06 -0.72
CA ILE A 82 2.86 -1.27 -0.92
C ILE A 82 2.09 -0.07 -0.39
N VAL A 83 1.33 0.61 -1.26
CA VAL A 83 0.49 1.73 -0.89
C VAL A 83 -0.96 1.30 -1.02
N ALA A 84 -1.74 1.39 0.05
CA ALA A 84 -3.14 1.02 0.02
C ALA A 84 -3.97 1.87 0.99
N ASP A 85 -5.29 1.84 0.77
CA ASP A 85 -6.25 2.58 1.59
C ASP A 85 -6.49 1.90 2.94
N GLY A 86 -7.39 2.48 3.74
CA GLY A 86 -7.68 2.02 5.10
C GLY A 86 -8.24 0.61 5.21
N LEU A 87 -8.79 0.05 4.12
CA LEU A 87 -9.23 -1.33 4.11
C LEU A 87 -8.03 -2.28 4.30
N CYS A 88 -6.88 -1.96 3.71
CA CYS A 88 -5.66 -2.76 3.84
C CYS A 88 -4.87 -2.52 5.14
N SER A 89 -5.27 -1.57 5.98
CA SER A 89 -4.54 -1.19 7.22
C SER A 89 -4.75 -2.16 8.38
N LYS A 90 -5.13 -3.41 8.11
CA LYS A 90 -5.44 -4.43 9.12
C LYS A 90 -4.31 -5.46 9.22
N GLN A 91 -4.18 -6.06 10.41
CA GLN A 91 -3.09 -6.99 10.77
C GLN A 91 -2.76 -8.06 9.70
N PRO A 92 -3.73 -8.78 9.08
CA PRO A 92 -3.42 -9.84 8.13
C PRO A 92 -2.70 -9.34 6.86
N ALA A 93 -3.06 -8.16 6.36
CA ALA A 93 -2.42 -7.57 5.19
C ALA A 93 -1.00 -7.11 5.51
N ILE A 94 -0.80 -6.49 6.69
CA ILE A 94 0.53 -6.07 7.17
C ILE A 94 1.44 -7.29 7.34
N GLU A 95 0.94 -8.37 7.95
CA GLU A 95 1.71 -9.61 8.14
C GLU A 95 2.14 -10.22 6.81
N GLU A 96 1.28 -10.20 5.79
CA GLU A 96 1.61 -10.71 4.46
C GLU A 96 2.70 -9.86 3.77
N VAL A 97 2.58 -8.53 3.81
CA VAL A 97 3.61 -7.61 3.29
C VAL A 97 4.96 -7.89 3.93
N LEU A 98 4.98 -8.03 5.26
CA LEU A 98 6.19 -8.32 6.03
C LEU A 98 6.75 -9.71 5.69
N ALA A 99 5.89 -10.73 5.58
CA ALA A 99 6.28 -12.08 5.22
C ALA A 99 6.95 -12.14 3.83
N LEU A 100 6.52 -11.28 2.90
CA LEU A 100 7.07 -11.17 1.55
C LEU A 100 8.31 -10.26 1.47
N ARG A 101 8.77 -9.71 2.60
CA ARG A 101 9.89 -8.76 2.73
C ARG A 101 9.69 -7.51 1.87
N MET A 102 8.47 -6.97 1.90
CA MET A 102 8.11 -5.71 1.27
C MET A 102 7.91 -4.63 2.35
N ASP A 103 7.98 -3.37 1.94
CA ASP A 103 7.67 -2.21 2.78
C ASP A 103 6.22 -1.74 2.49
N TYR A 104 5.65 -0.89 3.34
CA TYR A 104 4.30 -0.37 3.13
C TYR A 104 4.09 1.07 3.58
N VAL A 105 3.09 1.72 2.99
CA VAL A 105 2.48 2.97 3.45
C VAL A 105 0.98 2.76 3.40
N LEU A 106 0.36 2.63 4.57
CA LEU A 106 -1.06 2.32 4.71
C LEU A 106 -1.79 3.48 5.39
N VAL A 107 -3.01 3.75 4.94
CA VAL A 107 -3.82 4.84 5.48
C VAL A 107 -4.55 4.36 6.73
N ALA A 108 -4.24 4.90 7.90
CA ALA A 108 -5.04 4.67 9.10
C ALA A 108 -6.08 5.79 9.26
N LYS A 109 -7.37 5.45 9.25
CA LYS A 109 -8.46 6.36 9.58
C LYS A 109 -8.87 6.22 11.05
N SER A 110 -9.37 7.30 11.64
CA SER A 110 -9.68 7.35 13.07
C SER A 110 -10.92 6.54 13.46
N ASP A 111 -11.84 6.33 12.52
CA ASP A 111 -13.04 5.49 12.69
C ASP A 111 -12.71 3.99 12.78
N ASP A 112 -11.62 3.55 12.12
CA ASP A 112 -11.29 2.14 11.94
C ASP A 112 -10.08 1.64 12.76
N HIS A 113 -9.38 2.55 13.46
CA HIS A 113 -8.12 2.29 14.16
C HIS A 113 -7.98 3.04 15.51
N GLU A 114 -8.99 2.95 16.38
CA GLU A 114 -9.06 3.66 17.66
C GLU A 114 -7.81 3.47 18.54
N MET A 115 -7.37 2.24 18.78
CA MET A 115 -6.15 1.95 19.58
C MET A 115 -4.87 2.57 19.00
N LEU A 116 -4.73 2.58 17.67
CA LEU A 116 -3.59 3.18 17.01
C LEU A 116 -3.62 4.70 17.19
N MET A 117 -4.80 5.31 17.10
CA MET A 117 -4.98 6.74 17.32
C MET A 117 -4.75 7.13 18.78
N GLU A 118 -5.21 6.34 19.74
CA GLU A 118 -4.90 6.52 21.17
C GLU A 118 -3.40 6.50 21.40
N TRP A 119 -2.71 5.48 20.91
CA TRP A 119 -1.25 5.39 21.02
C TRP A 119 -0.54 6.60 20.37
N VAL A 120 -0.96 7.04 19.18
CA VAL A 120 -0.38 8.25 18.57
C VAL A 120 -0.63 9.49 19.44
N ASN A 121 -1.82 9.62 20.02
CA ASN A 121 -2.14 10.74 20.91
C ASN A 121 -1.28 10.73 22.18
N GLU A 122 -0.96 9.55 22.73
CA GLU A 122 0.00 9.42 23.82
C GLU A 122 1.39 9.91 23.40
N GLN A 123 1.87 9.52 22.21
CA GLN A 123 3.16 10.00 21.68
C GLN A 123 3.18 11.51 21.49
N ARG A 124 2.06 12.11 21.05
CA ARG A 124 1.90 13.58 20.99
C ARG A 124 2.03 14.22 22.37
N ALA A 125 1.38 13.63 23.37
CA ALA A 125 1.44 14.12 24.74
C ALA A 125 2.86 14.04 25.33
N LEU A 126 3.62 13.00 24.94
CA LEU A 126 5.01 12.81 25.33
C LEU A 126 6.01 13.67 24.54
N LYS A 127 5.55 14.43 23.53
CA LYS A 127 6.39 15.24 22.61
C LYS A 127 7.45 14.44 21.85
N GLU A 128 7.22 13.14 21.64
CA GLU A 128 8.09 12.28 20.83
C GLU A 128 7.76 12.35 19.33
N VAL A 129 6.70 13.08 18.97
CA VAL A 129 6.28 13.30 17.59
C VAL A 129 7.11 14.41 16.94
N THR A 130 7.65 14.13 15.77
CA THR A 130 8.26 15.17 14.93
C THR A 130 7.17 15.86 14.12
N ARG A 131 7.18 17.19 14.10
CA ARG A 131 6.16 18.01 13.41
C ARG A 131 6.81 18.94 12.39
N TRP A 132 6.22 19.02 11.20
CA TRP A 132 6.56 19.98 10.15
C TRP A 132 5.30 20.71 9.70
N GLU A 133 5.32 22.04 9.77
CA GLU A 133 4.26 22.90 9.25
C GLU A 133 4.63 23.55 7.91
N VAL A 134 3.77 23.42 6.91
CA VAL A 134 3.89 24.09 5.61
C VAL A 134 2.76 25.08 5.47
N ARG A 135 3.10 26.38 5.36
CA ARG A 135 2.13 27.46 5.16
C ARG A 135 2.06 27.82 3.69
N GLU A 136 0.89 27.59 3.10
CA GLU A 136 0.52 28.05 1.76
C GLU A 136 -0.43 29.26 1.87
N LYS A 137 -0.73 29.93 0.75
CA LYS A 137 -1.51 31.18 0.75
C LYS A 137 -2.93 31.04 1.32
N ASP A 138 -3.53 29.85 1.19
CA ASP A 138 -4.92 29.57 1.58
C ASP A 138 -5.03 28.48 2.67
N ARG A 139 -3.94 27.77 2.97
CA ARG A 139 -3.95 26.55 3.77
C ARG A 139 -2.65 26.38 4.54
N THR A 140 -2.76 25.84 5.75
CA THR A 140 -1.62 25.37 6.53
C THR A 140 -1.72 23.86 6.61
N ARG A 141 -0.69 23.14 6.14
CA ARG A 141 -0.59 21.68 6.26
C ARG A 141 0.36 21.33 7.39
N ILE A 142 -0.04 20.40 8.25
CA ILE A 142 0.77 19.92 9.37
C ILE A 142 1.09 18.45 9.14
N TYR A 143 2.38 18.14 9.03
CA TYR A 143 2.89 16.79 8.92
C TYR A 143 3.43 16.36 10.28
N GLU A 144 3.00 15.21 10.78
CA GLU A 144 3.47 14.64 12.04
C GLU A 144 3.95 13.20 11.81
N TRP A 145 5.03 12.77 12.44
CA TRP A 145 5.46 11.38 12.32
C TRP A 145 6.20 10.89 13.56
N VAL A 146 6.16 9.57 13.75
CA VAL A 146 6.83 8.87 14.85
C VAL A 146 7.68 7.76 14.25
N ASN A 147 8.98 7.75 14.55
CA ASN A 147 9.90 6.79 13.93
C ASN A 147 9.81 5.38 14.53
N VAL A 148 9.04 5.19 15.61
CA VAL A 148 8.89 3.92 16.34
C VAL A 148 7.41 3.63 16.54
N GLY A 149 6.85 2.65 15.84
CA GLY A 149 5.45 2.25 15.99
C GLY A 149 5.17 1.36 17.21
N PRO A 150 3.89 1.15 17.56
CA PRO A 150 3.47 0.34 18.72
C PRO A 150 3.74 -1.16 18.53
N TYR A 151 3.83 -1.61 17.27
CA TYR A 151 4.09 -2.99 16.91
C TYR A 151 5.54 -3.13 16.41
N ALA A 152 6.40 -3.68 17.27
CA ALA A 152 7.71 -4.24 16.94
C ALA A 152 8.61 -3.41 15.98
N GLY A 153 8.91 -2.15 16.30
CA GLY A 153 9.99 -1.41 15.65
C GLY A 153 9.75 -1.03 14.19
N LEU A 154 8.48 -0.96 13.75
CA LEU A 154 8.13 -0.52 12.41
C LEU A 154 7.97 1.01 12.36
N PRO A 155 8.54 1.70 11.36
CA PRO A 155 8.35 3.15 11.20
C PRO A 155 6.89 3.44 10.77
N PHE A 156 6.20 4.31 11.50
CA PHE A 156 4.82 4.69 11.23
C PHE A 156 4.73 6.18 10.86
N CYS A 157 4.29 6.49 9.65
CA CYS A 157 4.13 7.87 9.18
C CYS A 157 2.65 8.25 9.21
N LEU A 158 2.27 9.24 10.03
CA LEU A 158 0.88 9.70 10.15
C LEU A 158 0.70 11.04 9.44
N HIS A 159 0.16 11.04 8.23
CA HIS A 159 -0.28 12.29 7.62
C HIS A 159 -1.64 12.72 8.18
N ILE A 160 -1.73 13.91 8.79
CA ILE A 160 -3.00 14.52 9.17
C ILE A 160 -3.30 15.62 8.14
N PRO A 161 -4.44 15.56 7.43
CA PRO A 161 -4.85 16.61 6.50
C PRO A 161 -5.22 17.92 7.20
#